data_AF-A0A0D1ZH64-F1
#
_entry.id   AF-A0A0D1ZH64-F1
#
_cell.length_a   1.000
_cell.length_b   1.000
_cell.length_c   1.000
_cell.angle_alpha   90.00
_cell.angle_beta   90.00
_cell.angle_gamma   90.00
#
_symmetry.space_group_name_H-M   'P 1'
#
loop_
_entity.id
_entity.type
_entity.pdbx_description
1 polymer ?
#
loop_
_entity_poly.entity_id
_entity_poly.type
_entity_poly.pdbx_seq_one_letter_code
_entity_poly.pdbx_strand_id
1 'polypeptide(L)'
;MLLNTIAVLATFVSIGLGAETVLGVYIFSRHGDRTAKSTPPAKLTDLGYAEVFMSGSFYRDRYVSQNATRPIFGLSHDVVSASQITASAPADDVLQHSAVGFLQGLYPPVGSTLGQQTLRNGTVVQSPLDGYQIVTLQQVTNGANSENSAWLQGSTNCANAQISSNNYFTSAEYLDTYSRTQDFYQALSPMINGTFTSAQTSFKNAYTIYDLLNVASIHNTSSNFPNADLLTPETFFQTRTLADQHEFGLAYNSSEPIRAVAGSIMAGQVVEALNGTITGKGKNKFNIQFGAYGGMLSFFGLAKLTEVDAAFFGVPDYASSLSWELVTNATVSNTSFPAETDISVRFYFHNGTTSEASQPVEFPLFGTNQSPLPWANFTAAMAEFSISGQPQWCQACGNSTGVCSPSALGIANSTADTSESGNSGGISKAVAGVIGAMVTLGVILGIELVIILVGGYRLVSKKRLARSASYDSSPGELGRGNVEPKA
;
A
#
# COMPACT_ATOMS: atom_id res chain seq x y z
N MET A 1 -66.84 50.13 -11.23
CA MET A 1 -65.44 49.63 -11.16
C MET A 1 -65.50 48.20 -10.65
N LEU A 2 -65.47 47.24 -11.57
CA LEU A 2 -65.37 45.81 -11.29
C LEU A 2 -63.88 45.44 -11.35
N LEU A 3 -63.31 44.92 -10.26
CA LEU A 3 -61.98 44.31 -10.29
C LEU A 3 -62.14 42.79 -10.17
N ASN A 4 -61.87 42.11 -11.28
CA ASN A 4 -61.68 40.65 -11.33
C ASN A 4 -60.37 40.30 -10.62
N THR A 5 -60.44 39.42 -9.63
CA THR A 5 -59.27 38.75 -9.04
C THR A 5 -59.12 37.38 -9.70
N ILE A 6 -58.10 37.23 -10.54
CA ILE A 6 -57.71 35.96 -11.15
C ILE A 6 -56.84 35.20 -10.15
N ALA A 7 -57.30 34.04 -9.69
CA ALA A 7 -56.49 33.11 -8.92
C ALA A 7 -55.63 32.28 -9.89
N VAL A 8 -54.31 32.48 -9.85
CA VAL A 8 -53.34 31.66 -10.60
C VAL A 8 -53.00 30.44 -9.74
N LEU A 9 -53.43 29.27 -10.19
CA LEU A 9 -53.08 27.98 -9.59
C LEU A 9 -51.68 27.60 -10.09
N ALA A 10 -50.66 27.74 -9.25
CA ALA A 10 -49.30 27.29 -9.56
C ALA A 10 -49.21 25.77 -9.41
N THR A 11 -49.25 25.05 -10.54
CA THR A 11 -48.88 23.64 -10.60
C THR A 11 -47.37 23.51 -10.48
N PHE A 12 -46.88 23.09 -9.31
CA PHE A 12 -45.50 22.63 -9.16
C PHE A 12 -45.35 21.30 -9.90
N VAL A 13 -44.74 21.34 -11.08
CA VAL A 13 -44.21 20.14 -11.73
C VAL A 13 -42.92 19.79 -11.00
N SER A 14 -43.00 18.82 -10.08
CA SER A 14 -41.81 18.19 -9.50
C SER A 14 -41.11 17.42 -10.61
N ILE A 15 -40.09 18.02 -11.21
CA ILE A 15 -39.15 17.31 -12.07
C ILE A 15 -38.38 16.40 -11.13
N GLY A 16 -38.75 15.12 -11.07
CA GLY A 16 -38.01 14.12 -10.31
C GLY A 16 -36.63 13.93 -10.95
N LEU A 17 -35.64 14.69 -10.52
CA LEU A 17 -34.25 14.25 -10.61
C LEU A 17 -34.20 12.93 -9.84
N GLY A 18 -33.96 11.83 -10.53
CA GLY A 18 -33.78 10.53 -9.89
C GLY A 18 -32.75 10.69 -8.78
N ALA A 19 -33.10 10.28 -7.57
CA ALA A 19 -32.14 10.25 -6.47
C ALA A 19 -30.94 9.40 -6.91
N GLU A 20 -29.73 9.95 -6.74
CA GLU A 20 -28.51 9.26 -7.13
C GLU A 20 -28.45 7.87 -6.48
N THR A 21 -28.18 6.86 -7.30
CA THR A 21 -28.10 5.46 -6.87
C THR A 21 -26.65 5.00 -6.86
N VAL A 22 -26.23 4.36 -5.75
CA VAL A 22 -24.92 3.71 -5.66
C VAL A 22 -25.02 2.29 -6.22
N LEU A 23 -24.20 1.97 -7.21
CA LEU A 23 -24.18 0.66 -7.89
C LEU A 23 -23.21 -0.34 -7.24
N GLY A 24 -22.15 0.19 -6.65
CA GLY A 24 -21.13 -0.56 -5.94
C GLY A 24 -20.00 0.34 -5.47
N VAL A 25 -19.07 -0.23 -4.70
CA VAL A 25 -17.95 0.49 -4.10
C VAL A 25 -16.70 -0.37 -4.11
N TYR A 26 -15.54 0.29 -4.21
CA TYR A 26 -14.26 -0.25 -3.82
C TYR A 26 -13.67 0.61 -2.69
N ILE A 27 -13.27 -0.03 -1.60
CA ILE A 27 -12.67 0.61 -0.44
C ILE A 27 -11.26 0.06 -0.24
N PHE A 28 -10.27 0.94 -0.14
CA PHE A 28 -8.94 0.59 0.35
C PHE A 28 -8.78 1.14 1.76
N SER A 29 -8.56 0.27 2.75
CA SER A 29 -8.40 0.66 4.15
C SER A 29 -6.99 0.40 4.65
N ARG A 30 -6.45 1.36 5.43
CA ARG A 30 -5.32 1.10 6.32
C ARG A 30 -5.81 0.21 7.47
N HIS A 31 -4.90 -0.58 8.03
CA HIS A 31 -5.10 -1.24 9.32
C HIS A 31 -5.39 -0.25 10.45
N GLY A 32 -5.97 -0.74 11.54
CA GLY A 32 -6.08 0.00 12.81
C GLY A 32 -4.74 0.07 13.55
N ASP A 33 -4.76 0.72 14.71
CA ASP A 33 -3.62 0.81 15.62
C ASP A 33 -2.93 -0.53 15.90
N ARG A 34 -1.60 -0.49 15.97
CA ARG A 34 -0.74 -1.66 16.14
C ARG A 34 0.47 -1.32 16.99
N THR A 35 1.17 -2.35 17.47
CA THR A 35 2.49 -2.18 18.07
C THR A 35 3.51 -1.58 17.08
N ALA A 36 4.58 -0.97 17.59
CA ALA A 36 5.56 -0.25 16.80
C ALA A 36 6.32 -1.17 15.82
N LYS A 37 6.62 -0.67 14.61
CA LYS A 37 7.40 -1.40 13.59
C LYS A 37 8.82 -1.70 14.04
N SER A 38 9.36 -0.91 14.96
CA SER A 38 10.70 -1.12 15.54
C SER A 38 10.76 -2.31 16.52
N THR A 39 9.62 -2.91 16.87
CA THR A 39 9.52 -4.09 17.74
C THR A 39 8.76 -5.23 17.04
N PRO A 40 9.29 -5.79 15.94
CA PRO A 40 8.61 -6.86 15.21
C PRO A 40 8.56 -8.18 16.04
N PRO A 41 7.55 -9.04 15.83
CA PRO A 41 6.45 -8.85 14.89
C PRO A 41 5.43 -7.81 15.40
N ALA A 42 5.01 -6.91 14.52
CA ALA A 42 3.93 -5.97 14.74
C ALA A 42 2.61 -6.72 14.95
N LYS A 43 1.78 -6.24 15.87
CA LYS A 43 0.51 -6.85 16.23
C LYS A 43 -0.57 -5.80 16.28
N LEU A 44 -1.73 -6.12 15.72
CA LEU A 44 -2.95 -5.33 15.88
C LEU A 44 -3.29 -5.26 17.38
N THR A 45 -3.58 -4.06 17.89
CA THR A 45 -4.01 -3.88 19.27
C THR A 45 -5.53 -3.99 19.39
N ASP A 46 -6.04 -4.05 20.62
CA ASP A 46 -7.49 -3.97 20.86
C ASP A 46 -8.06 -2.61 20.44
N LEU A 47 -7.29 -1.53 20.55
CA LEU A 47 -7.67 -0.22 20.01
C LEU A 47 -7.80 -0.31 18.49
N GLY A 48 -6.80 -0.84 17.80
CA GLY A 48 -6.84 -0.96 16.34
C GLY A 48 -7.96 -1.87 15.85
N TYR A 49 -8.29 -2.91 16.62
CA TYR A 49 -9.46 -3.75 16.35
C TYR A 49 -10.77 -2.96 16.48
N ALA A 50 -10.92 -2.17 17.54
CA ALA A 50 -12.10 -1.33 17.74
C ALA A 50 -12.25 -0.26 16.64
N GLU A 51 -11.14 0.34 16.21
CA GLU A 51 -11.11 1.31 15.11
C GLU A 51 -11.64 0.72 13.80
N VAL A 52 -11.10 -0.41 13.35
CA VAL A 52 -11.54 -1.02 12.08
C VAL A 52 -12.95 -1.59 12.18
N PHE A 53 -13.36 -2.10 13.35
CA PHE A 53 -14.74 -2.53 13.61
C PHE A 53 -15.71 -1.34 13.51
N MET A 54 -15.35 -0.20 14.09
CA MET A 54 -16.13 1.03 14.00
C MET A 54 -16.22 1.52 12.55
N SER A 55 -15.11 1.50 11.81
CA SER A 55 -15.13 1.84 10.38
C SER A 55 -16.04 0.90 9.58
N GLY A 56 -15.98 -0.41 9.84
CA GLY A 56 -16.86 -1.39 9.20
C GLY A 56 -18.34 -1.13 9.52
N SER A 57 -18.65 -0.77 10.76
CA SER A 57 -20.01 -0.41 11.20
C SER A 57 -20.52 0.86 10.51
N PHE A 58 -19.67 1.88 10.36
CA PHE A 58 -20.00 3.08 9.59
C PHE A 58 -20.35 2.72 8.14
N TYR A 59 -19.54 1.90 7.48
CA TYR A 59 -19.82 1.50 6.09
C TYR A 59 -21.05 0.59 5.96
N ARG A 60 -21.40 -0.16 7.02
CA ARG A 60 -22.70 -0.83 7.11
C ARG A 60 -23.83 0.19 7.09
N ASP A 61 -23.80 1.18 7.97
CA ASP A 61 -24.85 2.21 8.06
C ASP A 61 -24.90 3.13 6.84
N ARG A 62 -23.81 3.22 6.10
CA ARG A 62 -23.76 3.95 4.84
C ARG A 62 -24.35 3.18 3.67
N TYR A 63 -23.99 1.90 3.51
CA TYR A 63 -24.23 1.17 2.25
C TYR A 63 -25.09 -0.09 2.39
N VAL A 64 -25.10 -0.72 3.56
CA VAL A 64 -25.57 -2.10 3.74
C VAL A 64 -26.84 -2.19 4.55
N SER A 65 -27.04 -1.42 5.62
CA SER A 65 -28.22 -1.55 6.46
C SER A 65 -29.52 -1.24 5.70
N GLN A 66 -30.66 -1.73 6.19
CA GLN A 66 -31.96 -1.48 5.56
C GLN A 66 -32.30 0.02 5.50
N ASN A 67 -31.86 0.77 6.51
CA ASN A 67 -31.99 2.21 6.65
C ASN A 67 -30.70 2.95 6.28
N ALA A 68 -29.87 2.35 5.42
CA ALA A 68 -28.60 2.92 5.04
C ALA A 68 -28.76 4.32 4.43
N THR A 69 -27.81 5.21 4.70
CA THR A 69 -27.88 6.60 4.22
C THR A 69 -27.68 6.71 2.71
N ARG A 70 -26.89 5.81 2.12
CA ARG A 70 -26.59 5.73 0.68
C ARG A 70 -26.55 4.26 0.24
N PRO A 71 -27.67 3.53 0.28
CA PRO A 71 -27.69 2.08 0.08
C PRO A 71 -27.11 1.70 -1.28
N ILE A 72 -26.29 0.66 -1.31
CA ILE A 72 -25.86 0.06 -2.57
C ILE A 72 -27.03 -0.74 -3.14
N PHE A 73 -27.39 -0.44 -4.39
CA PHE A 73 -28.55 -1.04 -5.04
C PHE A 73 -28.47 -2.56 -5.03
N GLY A 74 -29.44 -3.21 -4.40
CA GLY A 74 -29.60 -4.67 -4.35
C GLY A 74 -28.54 -5.41 -3.53
N LEU A 75 -27.74 -4.71 -2.71
CA LEU A 75 -26.85 -5.36 -1.74
C LEU A 75 -27.68 -5.96 -0.60
N SER A 76 -27.37 -7.19 -0.20
CA SER A 76 -28.08 -7.86 0.89
C SER A 76 -27.81 -7.18 2.24
N HIS A 77 -28.87 -6.83 2.97
CA HIS A 77 -28.79 -5.99 4.17
C HIS A 77 -28.44 -6.77 5.45
N ASP A 78 -29.15 -7.87 5.71
CA ASP A 78 -29.06 -8.60 6.97
C ASP A 78 -28.10 -9.78 6.87
N VAL A 79 -28.34 -10.66 5.89
CA VAL A 79 -27.55 -11.87 5.67
C VAL A 79 -26.57 -11.65 4.51
N VAL A 80 -25.29 -11.89 4.75
CA VAL A 80 -24.23 -11.77 3.76
C VAL A 80 -24.53 -12.65 2.52
N SER A 81 -24.43 -12.05 1.34
CA SER A 81 -24.37 -12.81 0.07
C SER A 81 -22.93 -12.83 -0.41
N ALA A 82 -22.27 -13.98 -0.30
CA ALA A 82 -20.84 -14.12 -0.64
C ALA A 82 -20.49 -13.71 -2.08
N SER A 83 -21.45 -13.79 -3.01
CA SER A 83 -21.25 -13.35 -4.40
C SER A 83 -21.21 -11.82 -4.57
N GLN A 84 -21.70 -11.06 -3.60
CA GLN A 84 -21.82 -9.60 -3.65
C GLN A 84 -20.63 -8.86 -3.04
N ILE A 85 -19.76 -9.57 -2.34
CA ILE A 85 -18.67 -8.98 -1.56
C ILE A 85 -17.36 -9.65 -1.91
N THR A 86 -16.34 -8.84 -2.17
CA THR A 86 -14.95 -9.29 -2.24
C THR A 86 -14.16 -8.58 -1.15
N ALA A 87 -13.53 -9.35 -0.27
CA ALA A 87 -12.65 -8.84 0.76
C ALA A 87 -11.25 -9.41 0.57
N SER A 88 -10.22 -8.57 0.70
CA SER A 88 -8.83 -9.03 0.56
C SER A 88 -7.84 -8.27 1.43
N ALA A 89 -6.72 -8.92 1.75
CA ALA A 89 -5.58 -8.32 2.44
C ALA A 89 -4.28 -9.06 2.06
N PRO A 90 -3.12 -8.41 2.11
CA PRO A 90 -1.82 -9.07 1.97
C PRO A 90 -1.57 -10.12 3.05
N ALA A 91 -0.57 -10.98 2.84
CA ALA A 91 -0.08 -11.91 3.86
C ALA A 91 0.68 -11.16 4.98
N ASP A 92 -0.07 -10.54 5.89
CA ASP A 92 0.41 -9.77 7.02
C ASP A 92 -0.64 -9.82 8.14
N ASP A 93 -0.24 -10.23 9.35
CA ASP A 93 -1.18 -10.48 10.45
C ASP A 93 -1.97 -9.23 10.85
N VAL A 94 -1.35 -8.06 10.84
CA VAL A 94 -2.03 -6.80 11.20
C VAL A 94 -3.11 -6.49 10.16
N LEU A 95 -2.79 -6.64 8.87
CA LEU A 95 -3.72 -6.38 7.77
C LEU A 95 -4.85 -7.42 7.70
N GLN A 96 -4.54 -8.71 7.88
CA GLN A 96 -5.54 -9.79 7.88
C GLN A 96 -6.50 -9.64 9.07
N HIS A 97 -5.98 -9.43 10.28
CA HIS A 97 -6.83 -9.25 11.46
C HIS A 97 -7.67 -7.96 11.37
N SER A 98 -7.11 -6.88 10.82
CA SER A 98 -7.84 -5.64 10.58
C SER A 98 -9.01 -5.83 9.62
N ALA A 99 -8.77 -6.55 8.52
CA ALA A 99 -9.81 -6.85 7.55
C ALA A 99 -10.93 -7.69 8.15
N VAL A 100 -10.60 -8.69 8.98
CA VAL A 100 -11.61 -9.46 9.71
C VAL A 100 -12.41 -8.54 10.64
N GLY A 101 -11.76 -7.71 11.46
CA GLY A 101 -12.44 -6.79 12.38
C GLY A 101 -13.41 -5.84 11.66
N PHE A 102 -13.01 -5.29 10.51
CA PHE A 102 -13.88 -4.49 9.66
C PHE A 102 -15.10 -5.27 9.16
N LEU A 103 -14.90 -6.50 8.69
CA LEU A 103 -15.99 -7.34 8.19
C LEU A 103 -17.01 -7.70 9.27
N GLN A 104 -16.57 -7.79 10.54
CA GLN A 104 -17.48 -7.97 11.67
C GLN A 104 -18.37 -6.75 11.91
N GLY A 105 -17.86 -5.53 11.70
CA GLY A 105 -18.68 -4.32 11.74
C GLY A 105 -19.62 -4.22 10.52
N LEU A 106 -19.14 -4.65 9.34
CA LEU A 106 -19.89 -4.57 8.09
C LEU A 106 -21.12 -5.51 8.07
N TYR A 107 -20.91 -6.77 8.51
CA TYR A 107 -21.94 -7.80 8.63
C TYR A 107 -21.89 -8.42 10.05
N PRO A 108 -22.50 -7.76 11.04
CA PRO A 108 -22.53 -8.25 12.42
C PRO A 108 -23.37 -9.53 12.55
N PRO A 109 -23.30 -10.23 13.71
CA PRO A 109 -24.15 -11.38 13.98
C PRO A 109 -25.64 -11.08 13.78
N VAL A 110 -26.37 -12.02 13.17
CA VAL A 110 -27.79 -11.83 12.81
C VAL A 110 -28.77 -12.33 13.88
N GLY A 111 -28.24 -12.78 15.01
CA GLY A 111 -29.00 -13.34 16.10
C GLY A 111 -29.54 -14.75 15.82
N SER A 112 -30.08 -15.36 16.85
CA SER A 112 -30.69 -16.70 16.83
C SER A 112 -31.82 -16.91 15.80
N THR A 113 -32.51 -15.85 15.36
CA THR A 113 -33.68 -15.97 14.46
C THR A 113 -33.30 -16.13 12.99
N LEU A 114 -32.30 -15.37 12.53
CA LEU A 114 -31.78 -15.46 11.16
C LEU A 114 -30.59 -16.42 11.06
N GLY A 115 -29.85 -16.60 12.15
CA GLY A 115 -28.70 -17.49 12.26
C GLY A 115 -29.07 -18.92 12.61
N GLN A 116 -30.19 -19.45 12.08
CA GLN A 116 -30.65 -20.81 12.35
C GLN A 116 -31.03 -21.56 11.08
N GLN A 117 -30.93 -22.88 11.14
CA GLN A 117 -31.33 -23.79 10.08
C GLN A 117 -32.18 -24.92 10.67
N THR A 118 -33.32 -25.19 10.03
CA THR A 118 -34.14 -26.38 10.33
C THR A 118 -33.65 -27.56 9.50
N LEU A 119 -33.24 -28.63 10.18
CA LEU A 119 -32.81 -29.87 9.56
C LEU A 119 -34.00 -30.71 9.09
N ARG A 120 -33.74 -31.71 8.24
CA ARG A 120 -34.77 -32.60 7.67
C ARG A 120 -35.63 -33.31 8.74
N ASN A 121 -35.08 -33.55 9.93
CA ASN A 121 -35.77 -34.19 11.05
C ASN A 121 -36.58 -33.21 11.93
N GLY A 122 -36.64 -31.92 11.56
CA GLY A 122 -37.33 -30.88 12.32
C GLY A 122 -36.50 -30.24 13.44
N THR A 123 -35.29 -30.71 13.71
CA THR A 123 -34.39 -30.07 14.68
C THR A 123 -33.89 -28.73 14.14
N VAL A 124 -33.92 -27.69 14.97
CA VAL A 124 -33.32 -26.39 14.68
C VAL A 124 -31.90 -26.37 15.22
N VAL A 125 -30.93 -26.05 14.36
CA VAL A 125 -29.55 -25.79 14.75
C VAL A 125 -29.25 -24.31 14.56
N GLN A 126 -28.46 -23.75 15.45
CA GLN A 126 -28.07 -22.34 15.42
C GLN A 126 -26.59 -22.21 15.09
N SER A 127 -26.27 -21.21 14.29
CA SER A 127 -24.89 -20.79 14.06
C SER A 127 -24.27 -20.29 15.37
N PRO A 128 -23.00 -20.63 15.66
CA PRO A 128 -22.30 -20.14 16.84
C PRO A 128 -22.22 -18.61 16.90
N LEU A 129 -21.78 -18.08 18.06
CA LEU A 129 -21.52 -16.65 18.27
C LEU A 129 -22.71 -15.75 17.88
N ASP A 130 -23.91 -16.16 18.30
CA ASP A 130 -25.18 -15.46 18.04
C ASP A 130 -25.47 -15.20 16.54
N GLY A 131 -25.18 -16.19 15.69
CA GLY A 131 -25.40 -16.04 14.25
C GLY A 131 -24.30 -15.28 13.54
N TYR A 132 -23.05 -15.40 13.99
CA TYR A 132 -21.91 -14.78 13.33
C TYR A 132 -21.83 -15.14 11.85
N GLN A 133 -21.60 -14.11 11.01
CA GLN A 133 -21.57 -14.24 9.57
C GLN A 133 -20.12 -14.39 9.08
N ILE A 134 -19.89 -15.34 8.18
CA ILE A 134 -18.56 -15.60 7.63
C ILE A 134 -18.45 -14.93 6.27
N VAL A 135 -17.59 -13.91 6.17
CA VAL A 135 -17.17 -13.31 4.90
C VAL A 135 -15.78 -13.84 4.56
N THR A 136 -15.61 -14.39 3.36
CA THR A 136 -14.32 -14.92 2.92
C THR A 136 -13.32 -13.78 2.69
N LEU A 137 -12.20 -13.81 3.41
CA LEU A 137 -11.07 -12.92 3.22
C LEU A 137 -10.02 -13.59 2.33
N GLN A 138 -9.72 -12.95 1.20
CA GLN A 138 -8.74 -13.44 0.23
C GLN A 138 -7.35 -12.88 0.54
N GLN A 139 -6.32 -13.67 0.28
CA GLN A 139 -4.94 -13.21 0.38
C GLN A 139 -4.46 -12.66 -0.96
N VAL A 140 -3.96 -11.42 -0.99
CA VAL A 140 -3.24 -10.87 -2.14
C VAL A 140 -1.73 -11.03 -1.97
N THR A 141 -1.01 -11.16 -3.09
CA THR A 141 0.43 -11.47 -3.12
C THR A 141 1.33 -10.26 -2.88
N ASN A 142 0.88 -9.05 -3.20
CA ASN A 142 1.66 -7.82 -3.04
C ASN A 142 1.49 -7.24 -1.63
N GLY A 143 2.57 -6.71 -1.04
CA GLY A 143 2.53 -6.07 0.28
C GLY A 143 2.60 -7.02 1.48
N ALA A 144 2.97 -8.29 1.25
CA ALA A 144 3.19 -9.25 2.32
C ALA A 144 4.22 -8.74 3.34
N ASN A 145 3.96 -8.97 4.63
CA ASN A 145 4.84 -8.60 5.75
C ASN A 145 5.19 -7.08 5.82
N SER A 146 4.34 -6.21 5.27
CA SER A 146 4.59 -4.77 5.19
C SER A 146 4.57 -4.08 6.56
N GLU A 147 3.82 -4.59 7.54
CA GLU A 147 3.77 -4.01 8.88
C GLU A 147 4.98 -4.38 9.74
N ASN A 148 5.73 -5.40 9.34
CA ASN A 148 7.04 -5.74 9.92
C ASN A 148 8.22 -5.08 9.18
N SER A 149 7.98 -4.39 8.07
CA SER A 149 9.03 -3.71 7.30
C SER A 149 9.20 -2.27 7.76
N ALA A 150 10.42 -1.93 8.20
CA ALA A 150 10.82 -0.55 8.50
C ALA A 150 10.94 0.31 7.23
N TRP A 151 11.26 -0.30 6.09
CA TRP A 151 11.41 0.40 4.81
C TRP A 151 10.14 0.28 3.98
N LEU A 152 9.64 1.41 3.48
CA LEU A 152 8.38 1.53 2.74
C LEU A 152 8.29 0.59 1.53
N GLN A 153 9.36 0.49 0.74
CA GLN A 153 9.39 -0.34 -0.47
C GLN A 153 9.83 -1.79 -0.21
N GLY A 154 10.05 -2.16 1.05
CA GLY A 154 10.56 -3.49 1.44
C GLY A 154 9.64 -4.64 1.07
N SER A 155 8.34 -4.37 0.88
CA SER A 155 7.32 -5.37 0.58
C SER A 155 6.79 -5.31 -0.87
N THR A 156 7.37 -4.48 -1.74
CA THR A 156 6.87 -4.32 -3.13
C THR A 156 7.44 -5.32 -4.13
N ASN A 157 8.58 -5.95 -3.83
CA ASN A 157 9.31 -6.87 -4.72
C ASN A 157 9.62 -6.29 -6.12
N CYS A 158 9.61 -4.97 -6.27
CA CYS A 158 9.75 -4.27 -7.54
C CYS A 158 11.12 -3.59 -7.64
N ALA A 159 12.07 -4.16 -8.38
CA ALA A 159 13.46 -3.69 -8.38
C ALA A 159 13.59 -2.22 -8.80
N ASN A 160 12.92 -1.80 -9.88
CA ASN A 160 12.96 -0.40 -10.33
C ASN A 160 12.34 0.58 -9.31
N ALA A 161 11.26 0.21 -8.63
CA ALA A 161 10.65 1.04 -7.59
C ALA A 161 11.58 1.19 -6.39
N GLN A 162 12.23 0.10 -5.99
CA GLN A 162 13.22 0.07 -4.92
C GLN A 162 14.44 0.94 -5.26
N ILE A 163 14.95 0.88 -6.49
CA ILE A 163 16.05 1.74 -6.95
C ILE A 163 15.63 3.20 -6.93
N SER A 164 14.49 3.54 -7.54
CA SER A 164 14.01 4.94 -7.56
C SER A 164 13.77 5.48 -6.15
N SER A 165 13.17 4.69 -5.25
CA SER A 165 12.96 5.09 -3.86
C SER A 165 14.29 5.30 -3.13
N ASN A 166 15.30 4.45 -3.35
CA ASN A 166 16.63 4.65 -2.78
C ASN A 166 17.35 5.89 -3.30
N ASN A 167 17.08 6.33 -4.53
CA ASN A 167 17.61 7.59 -5.07
C ASN A 167 17.08 8.82 -4.30
N TYR A 168 16.00 8.69 -3.52
CA TYR A 168 15.57 9.77 -2.62
C TYR A 168 16.66 10.13 -1.61
N PHE A 169 17.37 9.15 -1.06
CA PHE A 169 18.43 9.36 -0.07
C PHE A 169 19.67 10.09 -0.59
N THR A 170 19.79 10.28 -1.90
CA THR A 170 20.85 11.05 -2.55
C THR A 170 20.35 12.34 -3.19
N SER A 171 19.05 12.64 -3.07
CA SER A 171 18.44 13.85 -3.60
C SER A 171 18.83 15.09 -2.77
N ALA A 172 18.85 16.26 -3.43
CA ALA A 172 19.16 17.52 -2.77
C ALA A 172 18.15 17.85 -1.65
N GLU A 173 16.87 17.57 -1.86
CA GLU A 173 15.80 17.79 -0.88
C GLU A 173 16.01 16.95 0.39
N TYR A 174 16.32 15.66 0.22
CA TYR A 174 16.62 14.78 1.34
C TYR A 174 17.87 15.23 2.10
N LEU A 175 18.97 15.54 1.39
CA LEU A 175 20.24 15.92 2.01
C LEU A 175 20.13 17.24 2.78
N ASP A 176 19.39 18.22 2.26
CA ASP A 176 19.09 19.47 2.95
C ASP A 176 18.33 19.21 4.25
N THR A 177 17.22 18.46 4.17
CA THR A 177 16.38 18.14 5.34
C THR A 177 17.16 17.32 6.37
N TYR A 178 17.93 16.33 5.92
CA TYR A 178 18.79 15.50 6.77
C TYR A 178 19.79 16.35 7.55
N SER A 179 20.48 17.28 6.88
CA SER A 179 21.46 18.17 7.51
C SER A 179 20.81 19.12 8.51
N ARG A 180 19.72 19.80 8.10
CA ARG A 180 19.08 20.85 8.91
C ARG A 180 18.35 20.32 10.14
N THR A 181 17.97 19.04 10.15
CA THR A 181 17.20 18.43 11.26
C THR A 181 18.06 17.60 12.21
N GLN A 182 19.38 17.58 12.02
CA GLN A 182 20.26 16.71 12.79
C GLN A 182 20.21 16.99 14.31
N ASP A 183 20.24 18.26 14.72
CA ASP A 183 20.14 18.65 16.13
C ASP A 183 18.76 18.30 16.72
N PHE A 184 17.70 18.44 15.93
CA PHE A 184 16.35 18.05 16.34
C PHE A 184 16.28 16.55 16.66
N TYR A 185 16.80 15.69 15.78
CA TYR A 185 16.81 14.25 16.04
C TYR A 185 17.68 13.89 17.25
N GLN A 186 18.84 14.52 17.42
CA GLN A 186 19.68 14.30 18.61
C GLN A 186 18.92 14.62 19.91
N ALA A 187 18.10 15.67 19.92
CA ALA A 187 17.27 16.02 21.07
C ALA A 187 16.20 14.96 21.41
N LEU A 188 15.80 14.11 20.45
CA LEU A 188 14.87 12.99 20.70
C LEU A 188 15.53 11.81 21.41
N SER A 189 16.87 11.73 21.42
CA SER A 189 17.62 10.56 21.90
C SER A 189 17.22 10.08 23.31
N PRO A 190 16.97 10.94 24.32
CA PRO A 190 16.54 10.48 25.64
C PRO A 190 15.24 9.66 25.64
N MET A 191 14.36 9.85 24.65
CA MET A 191 13.10 9.13 24.51
C MET A 191 13.24 7.81 23.71
N ILE A 192 14.26 7.69 22.85
CA ILE A 192 14.33 6.62 21.84
C ILE A 192 15.62 5.78 21.88
N ASN A 193 16.58 6.11 22.76
CA ASN A 193 17.90 5.45 22.81
C ASN A 193 17.88 3.97 23.21
N GLY A 194 16.78 3.49 23.81
CA GLY A 194 16.55 2.07 24.05
C GLY A 194 16.28 1.26 22.77
N THR A 195 15.94 1.95 21.66
CA THR A 195 15.59 1.34 20.37
C THR A 195 16.53 1.78 19.25
N PHE A 196 16.98 3.04 19.24
CA PHE A 196 17.82 3.60 18.19
C PHE A 196 19.19 4.00 18.75
N THR A 197 20.25 3.57 18.07
CA THR A 197 21.60 4.07 18.32
C THR A 197 21.74 5.54 17.87
N SER A 198 22.78 6.23 18.32
CA SER A 198 23.08 7.61 17.88
C SER A 198 23.22 7.71 16.36
N ALA A 199 23.80 6.71 15.69
CA ALA A 199 23.93 6.67 14.24
C ALA A 199 22.60 6.47 13.50
N GLN A 200 21.60 5.88 14.16
CA GLN A 200 20.25 5.70 13.62
C GLN A 200 19.32 6.88 13.94
N THR A 201 19.69 7.74 14.88
CA THR A 201 18.88 8.89 15.33
C THR A 201 19.03 10.06 14.35
N SER A 202 18.35 9.98 13.21
CA SER A 202 18.40 11.00 12.14
C SER A 202 17.18 10.92 11.23
N PHE A 203 17.06 11.89 10.31
CA PHE A 203 16.00 11.91 9.29
C PHE A 203 15.93 10.64 8.43
N LYS A 204 17.03 9.89 8.31
CA LYS A 204 17.05 8.58 7.62
C LYS A 204 16.05 7.57 8.20
N ASN A 205 15.72 7.70 9.49
CA ASN A 205 14.77 6.83 10.19
C ASN A 205 13.55 7.64 10.68
N ALA A 206 13.22 8.74 10.00
CA ALA A 206 12.16 9.67 10.43
C ALA A 206 10.85 8.94 10.77
N TYR A 207 10.37 8.07 9.88
CA TYR A 207 9.14 7.33 10.09
C TYR A 207 9.22 6.33 11.25
N THR A 208 10.27 5.54 11.36
CA THR A 208 10.35 4.53 12.43
C THR A 208 10.55 5.16 13.81
N ILE A 209 11.22 6.32 13.88
CA ILE A 209 11.30 7.13 15.10
C ILE A 209 9.93 7.70 15.45
N TYR A 210 9.23 8.28 14.48
CA TYR A 210 7.86 8.77 14.67
C TYR A 210 6.91 7.66 15.13
N ASP A 211 6.91 6.51 14.45
CA ASP A 211 6.04 5.37 14.73
C ASP A 211 6.27 4.85 16.16
N LEU A 212 7.51 4.74 16.62
CA LEU A 212 7.82 4.39 18.01
C LEU A 212 7.22 5.39 19.00
N LEU A 213 7.42 6.69 18.77
CA LEU A 213 6.92 7.75 19.64
C LEU A 213 5.40 7.85 19.62
N ASN A 214 4.76 7.63 18.47
CA ASN A 214 3.31 7.59 18.31
C ASN A 214 2.69 6.40 19.06
N VAL A 215 3.25 5.19 18.90
CA VAL A 215 2.77 4.03 19.67
C VAL A 215 3.00 4.23 21.17
N ALA A 216 4.16 4.77 21.56
CA ALA A 216 4.45 5.05 22.96
C ALA A 216 3.47 6.10 23.56
N SER A 217 3.10 7.14 22.80
CA SER A 217 2.16 8.16 23.29
C SER A 217 0.72 7.64 23.45
N ILE A 218 0.34 6.60 22.70
CA ILE A 218 -0.99 5.95 22.79
C ILE A 218 -1.03 4.94 23.95
N HIS A 219 0.00 4.09 24.07
CA HIS A 219 -0.08 2.88 24.89
C HIS A 219 0.73 2.93 26.18
N ASN A 220 1.73 3.80 26.29
CA ASN A 220 2.62 3.82 27.44
C ASN A 220 2.18 4.86 28.48
N THR A 221 2.43 4.50 29.73
CA THR A 221 2.44 5.43 30.86
C THR A 221 3.82 6.09 30.98
N SER A 222 3.93 7.12 31.81
CA SER A 222 5.24 7.73 32.12
C SER A 222 6.25 6.74 32.72
N SER A 223 5.80 5.65 33.34
CA SER A 223 6.67 4.64 33.95
C SER A 223 7.42 3.76 32.92
N ASN A 224 6.83 3.58 31.74
CA ASN A 224 7.40 2.80 30.63
C ASN A 224 7.66 3.66 29.38
N PHE A 225 7.55 4.98 29.50
CA PHE A 225 8.02 5.96 28.52
C PHE A 225 8.89 7.02 29.19
N PRO A 226 10.17 6.71 29.46
CA PRO A 226 11.10 7.65 30.07
C PRO A 226 11.23 8.92 29.23
N ASN A 227 11.30 10.08 29.91
CA ASN A 227 11.40 11.40 29.29
C ASN A 227 10.21 11.77 28.38
N ALA A 228 9.01 11.19 28.63
CA ALA A 228 7.80 11.52 27.88
C ALA A 228 7.42 13.02 27.94
N ASP A 229 7.88 13.75 28.96
CA ASP A 229 7.74 15.19 29.08
C ASP A 229 8.43 15.98 27.96
N LEU A 230 9.42 15.38 27.28
CA LEU A 230 10.08 15.97 26.11
C LEU A 230 9.24 15.85 24.81
N LEU A 231 8.24 14.96 24.78
CA LEU A 231 7.32 14.81 23.66
C LEU A 231 6.20 15.87 23.73
N THR A 232 6.57 17.14 23.71
CA THR A 232 5.60 18.24 23.66
C THR A 232 4.79 18.18 22.36
N PRO A 233 3.62 18.84 22.29
CA PRO A 233 2.84 18.92 21.05
C PRO A 233 3.65 19.42 19.86
N GLU A 234 4.56 20.38 20.06
CA GLU A 234 5.43 20.93 19.02
C GLU A 234 6.48 19.90 18.57
N THR A 235 7.12 19.21 19.51
CA THR A 235 8.08 18.14 19.19
C THR A 235 7.38 17.03 18.41
N PHE A 236 6.22 16.57 18.89
CA PHE A 236 5.48 15.50 18.23
C PHE A 236 5.00 15.89 16.83
N PHE A 237 4.50 17.12 16.67
CA PHE A 237 4.12 17.66 15.37
C PHE A 237 5.31 17.71 14.41
N GLN A 238 6.46 18.22 14.85
CA GLN A 238 7.68 18.27 14.04
C GLN A 238 8.16 16.86 13.65
N THR A 239 8.12 15.89 14.58
CA THR A 239 8.45 14.49 14.28
C THR A 239 7.49 13.91 13.24
N ARG A 240 6.19 14.17 13.35
CA ARG A 240 5.18 13.75 12.36
C ARG A 240 5.45 14.38 10.99
N THR A 241 5.65 15.70 10.92
CA THR A 241 5.91 16.39 9.65
C THR A 241 7.14 15.84 8.93
N LEU A 242 8.21 15.52 9.67
CA LEU A 242 9.41 14.92 9.08
C LEU A 242 9.16 13.48 8.62
N ALA A 243 8.38 12.69 9.36
CA ALA A 243 7.96 11.38 8.92
C ALA A 243 7.10 11.44 7.64
N ASP A 244 6.17 12.38 7.56
CA ASP A 244 5.33 12.61 6.39
C ASP A 244 6.18 12.94 5.14
N GLN A 245 7.10 13.89 5.27
CA GLN A 245 8.03 14.24 4.18
C GLN A 245 8.87 13.03 3.75
N HIS A 246 9.44 12.29 4.72
CA HIS A 246 10.26 11.12 4.45
C HIS A 246 9.48 10.03 3.69
N GLU A 247 8.30 9.66 4.18
CA GLU A 247 7.50 8.59 3.58
C GLU A 247 6.93 8.99 2.22
N PHE A 248 6.49 10.24 2.04
CA PHE A 248 6.04 10.71 0.73
C PHE A 248 7.18 10.69 -0.30
N GLY A 249 8.38 11.15 0.07
CA GLY A 249 9.57 11.10 -0.79
C GLY A 249 9.98 9.67 -1.18
N LEU A 250 9.76 8.68 -0.31
CA LEU A 250 9.97 7.27 -0.61
C LEU A 250 8.85 6.64 -1.45
N ALA A 251 7.63 7.16 -1.36
CA ALA A 251 6.43 6.63 -2.03
C ALA A 251 6.29 7.14 -3.47
N TYR A 252 6.61 8.40 -3.73
CA TYR A 252 6.26 9.06 -4.98
C TYR A 252 7.34 10.03 -5.47
N ASN A 253 7.50 10.09 -6.79
CA ASN A 253 8.25 11.12 -7.49
C ASN A 253 7.63 11.29 -8.89
N SER A 254 7.19 12.50 -9.22
CA SER A 254 6.57 12.80 -10.51
C SER A 254 7.49 12.53 -11.71
N SER A 255 8.81 12.64 -11.53
CA SER A 255 9.81 12.36 -12.57
C SER A 255 10.18 10.88 -12.68
N GLU A 256 9.85 10.07 -11.68
CA GLU A 256 10.09 8.62 -11.66
C GLU A 256 8.84 7.86 -11.16
N PRO A 257 7.73 7.82 -11.95
CA PRO A 257 6.44 7.28 -11.48
C PRO A 257 6.49 5.83 -10.98
N ILE A 258 7.47 5.04 -11.43
CA ILE A 258 7.69 3.67 -10.96
C ILE A 258 7.91 3.58 -9.44
N ARG A 259 8.37 4.65 -8.78
CA ARG A 259 8.45 4.72 -7.32
C ARG A 259 7.11 4.42 -6.65
N ALA A 260 6.03 4.84 -7.28
CA ALA A 260 4.66 4.71 -6.80
C ALA A 260 3.97 3.41 -7.26
N VAL A 261 4.74 2.34 -7.53
CA VAL A 261 4.22 1.06 -8.03
C VAL A 261 3.05 0.49 -7.21
N ALA A 262 3.05 0.69 -5.89
CA ALA A 262 1.97 0.23 -5.02
C ALA A 262 0.63 0.93 -5.36
N GLY A 263 0.68 2.24 -5.64
CA GLY A 263 -0.48 3.02 -6.09
C GLY A 263 -0.91 2.64 -7.51
N SER A 264 0.05 2.35 -8.40
CA SER A 264 -0.24 1.85 -9.76
C SER A 264 -0.97 0.51 -9.74
N ILE A 265 -0.57 -0.43 -8.88
CA ILE A 265 -1.24 -1.72 -8.71
C ILE A 265 -2.65 -1.50 -8.13
N MET A 266 -2.78 -0.67 -7.09
CA MET A 266 -4.07 -0.33 -6.50
C MET A 266 -5.03 0.25 -7.54
N ALA A 267 -4.58 1.17 -8.39
CA ALA A 267 -5.39 1.74 -9.44
C ALA A 267 -5.91 0.70 -10.44
N GLY A 268 -5.06 -0.27 -10.82
CA GLY A 268 -5.48 -1.42 -11.63
C GLY A 268 -6.57 -2.24 -10.95
N GLN A 269 -6.39 -2.54 -9.65
CA GLN A 269 -7.36 -3.31 -8.84
C GLN A 269 -8.70 -2.57 -8.68
N VAL A 270 -8.67 -1.25 -8.47
CA VAL A 270 -9.88 -0.41 -8.40
C VAL A 270 -10.66 -0.48 -9.71
N VAL A 271 -9.98 -0.24 -10.85
CA VAL A 271 -10.64 -0.28 -12.17
C VAL A 271 -11.19 -1.67 -12.46
N GLU A 272 -10.44 -2.73 -12.18
CA GLU A 272 -10.87 -4.11 -12.38
C GLU A 272 -12.14 -4.43 -11.56
N ALA A 273 -12.16 -4.09 -10.28
CA ALA A 273 -13.29 -4.37 -9.39
C ALA A 273 -14.56 -3.58 -9.76
N LEU A 274 -14.40 -2.29 -10.07
CA LEU A 274 -15.53 -1.44 -10.47
C LEU A 274 -16.06 -1.86 -11.85
N ASN A 275 -15.19 -2.16 -12.80
CA ASN A 275 -15.60 -2.70 -14.10
C ASN A 275 -16.30 -4.06 -13.96
N GLY A 276 -15.84 -4.92 -13.04
CA GLY A 276 -16.50 -6.17 -12.69
C GLY A 276 -17.91 -5.97 -12.14
N THR A 277 -18.14 -4.90 -11.38
CA THR A 277 -19.49 -4.49 -10.92
C THR A 277 -20.38 -4.12 -12.11
N ILE A 278 -19.88 -3.32 -13.05
CA ILE A 278 -20.62 -2.87 -14.24
C ILE A 278 -20.95 -4.04 -15.16
N THR A 279 -19.92 -4.76 -15.63
CA THR A 279 -20.06 -5.89 -16.56
C THR A 279 -20.82 -7.06 -15.96
N GLY A 280 -20.67 -7.27 -14.65
CA GLY A 280 -21.43 -8.24 -13.86
C GLY A 280 -22.86 -7.81 -13.53
N LYS A 281 -23.30 -6.61 -13.94
CA LYS A 281 -24.62 -6.03 -13.63
C LYS A 281 -24.93 -6.04 -12.13
N GLY A 282 -23.93 -5.69 -11.33
CA GLY A 282 -24.01 -5.65 -9.87
C GLY A 282 -24.03 -7.03 -9.21
N LYS A 283 -23.45 -8.08 -9.81
CA LYS A 283 -23.25 -9.37 -9.13
C LYS A 283 -22.33 -9.23 -7.92
N ASN A 284 -21.13 -8.67 -8.14
CA ASN A 284 -20.25 -8.17 -7.09
C ASN A 284 -20.52 -6.67 -6.93
N LYS A 285 -20.58 -6.17 -5.69
CA LYS A 285 -21.06 -4.82 -5.37
C LYS A 285 -20.19 -4.11 -4.35
N PHE A 286 -19.59 -4.85 -3.41
CA PHE A 286 -18.80 -4.29 -2.33
C PHE A 286 -17.42 -4.91 -2.34
N ASN A 287 -16.40 -4.10 -2.61
CA ASN A 287 -15.01 -4.54 -2.62
C ASN A 287 -14.26 -3.82 -1.50
N ILE A 288 -13.58 -4.57 -0.63
CA ILE A 288 -12.73 -4.01 0.43
C ILE A 288 -11.36 -4.67 0.35
N GLN A 289 -10.33 -3.85 0.35
CA GLN A 289 -8.95 -4.30 0.43
C GLN A 289 -8.24 -3.58 1.57
N PHE A 290 -7.59 -4.34 2.44
CA PHE A 290 -6.68 -3.79 3.45
C PHE A 290 -5.27 -3.71 2.90
N GLY A 291 -4.54 -2.65 3.23
CA GLY A 291 -3.13 -2.52 2.88
C GLY A 291 -2.40 -1.46 3.70
N ALA A 292 -1.10 -1.34 3.44
CA ALA A 292 -0.25 -0.37 4.12
C ALA A 292 -0.42 1.04 3.55
N TYR A 293 -0.13 2.05 4.38
CA TYR A 293 -0.24 3.47 4.05
C TYR A 293 0.60 3.89 2.82
N GLY A 294 1.69 3.17 2.50
CA GLY A 294 2.53 3.44 1.33
C GLY A 294 1.78 3.34 0.00
N GLY A 295 0.77 2.47 -0.09
CA GLY A 295 -0.11 2.39 -1.25
C GLY A 295 -0.97 3.65 -1.41
N MET A 296 -1.46 4.20 -0.30
CA MET A 296 -2.25 5.43 -0.29
C MET A 296 -1.38 6.63 -0.69
N LEU A 297 -0.19 6.79 -0.11
CA LEU A 297 0.76 7.85 -0.49
C LEU A 297 1.14 7.80 -1.98
N SER A 298 1.41 6.58 -2.48
CA SER A 298 1.67 6.36 -3.91
C SER A 298 0.49 6.82 -4.77
N PHE A 299 -0.74 6.44 -4.38
CA PHE A 299 -1.94 6.84 -5.10
C PHE A 299 -2.19 8.36 -5.02
N PHE A 300 -1.91 9.00 -3.89
CA PHE A 300 -2.07 10.45 -3.72
C PHE A 300 -1.27 11.25 -4.75
N GLY A 301 0.01 10.91 -4.92
CA GLY A 301 0.86 11.55 -5.93
C GLY A 301 0.40 11.23 -7.36
N LEU A 302 0.07 9.96 -7.65
CA LEU A 302 -0.37 9.54 -8.99
C LEU A 302 -1.70 10.18 -9.41
N ALA A 303 -2.64 10.32 -8.47
CA ALA A 303 -3.95 10.90 -8.71
C ALA A 303 -3.99 12.43 -8.56
N LYS A 304 -2.82 13.08 -8.38
CA LYS A 304 -2.67 14.53 -8.17
C LYS A 304 -3.47 15.10 -7.00
N LEU A 305 -3.68 14.29 -5.95
CA LEU A 305 -4.42 14.73 -4.76
C LEU A 305 -3.62 15.75 -3.94
N THR A 306 -2.29 15.71 -4.02
CA THR A 306 -1.40 16.72 -3.42
C THR A 306 -1.55 18.12 -4.03
N GLU A 307 -2.15 18.23 -5.21
CA GLU A 307 -2.50 19.53 -5.82
C GLU A 307 -3.83 20.07 -5.27
N VAL A 308 -4.64 19.22 -4.65
CA VAL A 308 -5.96 19.56 -4.10
C VAL A 308 -5.85 20.02 -2.65
N ASP A 309 -5.11 19.27 -1.81
CA ASP A 309 -4.93 19.57 -0.39
C ASP A 309 -3.54 19.11 0.08
N ALA A 310 -2.89 19.92 0.93
CA ALA A 310 -1.60 19.60 1.52
C ALA A 310 -1.65 18.40 2.48
N ALA A 311 -2.83 18.04 3.00
CA ALA A 311 -3.03 16.86 3.81
C ALA A 311 -2.63 15.56 3.10
N PHE A 312 -2.63 15.53 1.76
CA PHE A 312 -2.23 14.36 0.97
C PHE A 312 -0.71 14.13 0.91
N PHE A 313 0.10 15.00 1.54
CA PHE A 313 1.52 14.69 1.81
C PHE A 313 1.71 13.88 3.10
N GLY A 314 0.69 13.83 3.97
CA GLY A 314 0.76 13.16 5.26
C GLY A 314 0.59 11.65 5.15
N VAL A 315 1.30 10.90 5.99
CA VAL A 315 1.02 9.47 6.21
C VAL A 315 -0.42 9.34 6.72
N PRO A 316 -1.33 8.60 6.07
CA PRO A 316 -2.69 8.45 6.59
C PRO A 316 -2.71 7.82 7.97
N ASP A 317 -3.57 8.29 8.88
CA ASP A 317 -3.72 7.79 10.25
C ASP A 317 -4.29 6.36 10.28
N TYR A 318 -4.27 5.70 11.43
CA TYR A 318 -4.82 4.34 11.57
C TYR A 318 -6.31 4.30 11.17
N ALA A 319 -6.72 3.19 10.56
CA ALA A 319 -8.06 2.96 10.01
C ALA A 319 -8.54 3.95 8.93
N SER A 320 -7.63 4.77 8.36
CA SER A 320 -7.94 5.63 7.21
C SER A 320 -8.42 4.83 6.00
N SER A 321 -9.27 5.42 5.16
CA SER A 321 -9.82 4.73 4.01
C SER A 321 -9.95 5.63 2.76
N LEU A 322 -9.75 5.01 1.60
CA LEU A 322 -10.06 5.54 0.28
C LEU A 322 -11.28 4.80 -0.24
N SER A 323 -12.29 5.51 -0.75
CA SER A 323 -13.48 4.88 -1.32
C SER A 323 -13.75 5.41 -2.72
N TRP A 324 -13.95 4.51 -3.67
CA TRP A 324 -14.43 4.81 -5.02
C TRP A 324 -15.83 4.22 -5.17
N GLU A 325 -16.83 5.08 -5.28
CA GLU A 325 -18.23 4.69 -5.47
C GLU A 325 -18.62 4.79 -6.95
N LEU A 326 -19.27 3.76 -7.47
CA LEU A 326 -20.00 3.85 -8.75
C LEU A 326 -21.39 4.42 -8.49
N VAL A 327 -21.69 5.54 -9.14
CA VAL A 327 -22.96 6.25 -8.99
C VAL A 327 -23.65 6.47 -10.33
N THR A 328 -24.97 6.56 -10.31
CA THR A 328 -25.78 6.91 -11.47
C THR A 328 -27.01 7.71 -11.07
N ASN A 329 -27.49 8.55 -11.98
CA ASN A 329 -28.80 9.21 -11.88
C ASN A 329 -29.86 8.52 -12.77
N ALA A 330 -29.47 7.50 -13.53
CA ALA A 330 -30.40 6.69 -14.31
C ALA A 330 -31.22 5.78 -13.40
N THR A 331 -32.41 5.40 -13.85
CA THR A 331 -33.27 4.49 -13.08
C THR A 331 -32.67 3.08 -13.08
N VAL A 332 -32.39 2.55 -11.90
CA VAL A 332 -31.86 1.19 -11.73
C VAL A 332 -32.98 0.26 -11.25
N SER A 333 -33.06 -0.95 -11.81
CA SER A 333 -34.02 -1.96 -11.38
C SER A 333 -33.43 -3.36 -11.50
N ASN A 334 -34.12 -4.37 -10.96
CA ASN A 334 -33.66 -5.77 -11.01
C ASN A 334 -33.55 -6.33 -12.45
N THR A 335 -34.17 -5.68 -13.44
CA THR A 335 -34.17 -6.10 -14.85
C THR A 335 -33.42 -5.14 -15.77
N SER A 336 -32.97 -3.98 -15.26
CA SER A 336 -32.27 -2.96 -16.04
C SER A 336 -31.13 -2.35 -15.22
N PHE A 337 -29.91 -2.52 -15.72
CA PHE A 337 -28.69 -1.90 -15.20
C PHE A 337 -28.34 -0.71 -16.11
N PRO A 338 -27.85 0.42 -15.58
CA PRO A 338 -27.54 1.62 -16.37
C PRO A 338 -26.49 1.36 -17.45
N ALA A 339 -26.54 2.14 -18.53
CA ALA A 339 -25.49 2.16 -19.54
C ALA A 339 -24.23 2.80 -18.96
N GLU A 340 -23.05 2.40 -19.45
CA GLU A 340 -21.76 2.95 -18.96
C GLU A 340 -21.67 4.48 -19.07
N THR A 341 -22.34 5.08 -20.06
CA THR A 341 -22.40 6.53 -20.25
C THR A 341 -23.17 7.26 -19.14
N ASP A 342 -24.01 6.55 -18.39
CA ASP A 342 -24.80 7.08 -17.28
C ASP A 342 -24.12 6.83 -15.92
N ILE A 343 -22.92 6.26 -15.91
CA ILE A 343 -22.17 5.89 -14.70
C ILE A 343 -21.03 6.87 -14.48
N SER A 344 -20.88 7.30 -13.24
CA SER A 344 -19.76 8.12 -12.78
C SER A 344 -19.11 7.49 -11.54
N VAL A 345 -17.89 7.89 -11.25
CA VAL A 345 -17.13 7.50 -10.07
C VAL A 345 -16.98 8.69 -9.14
N ARG A 346 -17.36 8.51 -7.88
CA ARG A 346 -17.07 9.44 -6.80
C ARG A 346 -15.93 8.93 -5.95
N PHE A 347 -15.03 9.81 -5.54
CA PHE A 347 -13.91 9.46 -4.67
C PHE A 347 -14.02 10.14 -3.30
N TYR A 348 -13.77 9.36 -2.25
CA TYR A 348 -13.68 9.85 -0.88
C TYR A 348 -12.34 9.48 -0.26
N PHE A 349 -11.84 10.36 0.59
CA PHE A 349 -10.79 10.06 1.56
C PHE A 349 -11.30 10.34 2.97
N HIS A 350 -11.02 9.41 3.88
CA HIS A 350 -11.13 9.65 5.30
C HIS A 350 -9.79 9.36 5.97
N ASN A 351 -9.28 10.34 6.73
CA ASN A 351 -8.05 10.20 7.51
C ASN A 351 -8.42 9.83 8.95
N GLY A 352 -8.20 8.58 9.35
CA GLY A 352 -8.58 8.03 10.64
C GLY A 352 -9.78 7.08 10.59
N THR A 353 -10.31 6.74 11.76
CA THR A 353 -11.47 5.87 11.94
C THR A 353 -12.76 6.53 11.46
N THR A 354 -13.48 5.93 10.50
CA THR A 354 -14.75 6.48 10.03
C THR A 354 -15.86 6.21 11.02
N SER A 355 -16.68 7.23 11.28
CA SER A 355 -17.84 7.17 12.18
C SER A 355 -18.88 8.22 11.77
N GLU A 356 -20.06 8.20 12.40
CA GLU A 356 -21.07 9.23 12.16
C GLU A 356 -20.58 10.65 12.49
N ALA A 357 -19.67 10.78 13.46
CA ALA A 357 -19.07 12.06 13.85
C ALA A 357 -17.86 12.47 12.98
N SER A 358 -17.25 11.52 12.27
CA SER A 358 -16.08 11.72 11.41
C SER A 358 -16.28 10.97 10.10
N GLN A 359 -16.88 11.66 9.12
CA GLN A 359 -17.32 11.07 7.85
C GLN A 359 -16.31 11.31 6.73
N PRO A 360 -16.22 10.41 5.72
CA PRO A 360 -15.36 10.61 4.56
C PRO A 360 -15.66 11.90 3.78
N VAL A 361 -14.62 12.56 3.30
CA VAL A 361 -14.71 13.80 2.52
C VAL A 361 -14.51 13.49 1.04
N GLU A 362 -15.37 14.08 0.20
CA GLU A 362 -15.32 13.91 -1.26
C GLU A 362 -14.20 14.77 -1.85
N PHE A 363 -13.39 14.19 -2.74
CA PHE A 363 -12.33 14.92 -3.44
C PHE A 363 -12.39 14.67 -4.96
N PRO A 364 -12.12 15.70 -5.78
CA PRO A 364 -11.89 15.51 -7.20
C PRO A 364 -10.60 14.73 -7.44
N LEU A 365 -10.59 13.89 -8.48
CA LEU A 365 -9.40 13.15 -8.89
C LEU A 365 -8.71 13.81 -10.09
N PHE A 366 -7.41 13.53 -10.24
CA PHE A 366 -6.60 13.82 -11.43
C PHE A 366 -6.45 15.31 -11.78
N GLY A 367 -6.67 16.20 -10.80
CA GLY A 367 -6.63 17.66 -11.01
C GLY A 367 -7.79 18.19 -11.87
N THR A 368 -8.89 17.44 -11.97
CA THR A 368 -10.04 17.82 -12.82
C THR A 368 -10.97 18.86 -12.19
N ASN A 369 -10.90 19.05 -10.87
CA ASN A 369 -11.88 19.81 -10.07
C ASN A 369 -13.34 19.34 -10.27
N GLN A 370 -13.53 18.12 -10.77
CA GLN A 370 -14.84 17.53 -11.03
C GLN A 370 -15.02 16.29 -10.14
N SER A 371 -16.16 16.23 -9.44
CA SER A 371 -16.65 15.03 -8.77
C SER A 371 -18.18 15.03 -8.77
N PRO A 372 -18.87 13.91 -9.11
CA PRO A 372 -18.29 12.65 -9.59
C PRO A 372 -17.75 12.77 -11.02
N LEU A 373 -16.82 11.89 -11.38
CA LEU A 373 -16.16 11.85 -12.70
C LEU A 373 -16.80 10.78 -13.60
N PRO A 374 -17.17 11.06 -14.86
CA PRO A 374 -17.74 10.05 -15.75
C PRO A 374 -16.84 8.82 -15.88
N TRP A 375 -17.44 7.62 -15.94
CA TRP A 375 -16.71 6.35 -15.96
C TRP A 375 -15.63 6.29 -17.05
N ALA A 376 -15.92 6.78 -18.25
CA ALA A 376 -14.97 6.84 -19.35
C ALA A 376 -13.74 7.73 -19.03
N ASN A 377 -13.97 8.89 -18.39
CA ASN A 377 -12.88 9.79 -17.99
C ASN A 377 -12.06 9.20 -16.85
N PHE A 378 -12.73 8.58 -15.86
CA PHE A 378 -12.08 7.92 -14.74
C PHE A 378 -11.15 6.79 -15.21
N THR A 379 -11.64 5.90 -16.06
CA THR A 379 -10.85 4.77 -16.58
C THR A 379 -9.71 5.23 -17.48
N ALA A 380 -9.91 6.24 -18.32
CA ALA A 380 -8.85 6.83 -19.13
C ALA A 380 -7.72 7.40 -18.27
N ALA A 381 -8.05 8.18 -17.23
CA ALA A 381 -7.05 8.77 -16.33
C ALA A 381 -6.32 7.71 -15.48
N MET A 382 -7.04 6.71 -14.95
CA MET A 382 -6.43 5.58 -14.23
C MET A 382 -5.47 4.79 -15.12
N ALA A 383 -5.80 4.60 -16.40
CA ALA A 383 -4.98 3.85 -17.35
C ALA A 383 -3.59 4.48 -17.61
N GLU A 384 -3.41 5.77 -17.36
CA GLU A 384 -2.13 6.47 -17.54
C GLU A 384 -1.03 5.94 -16.60
N PHE A 385 -1.40 5.39 -15.44
CA PHE A 385 -0.45 4.94 -14.44
C PHE A 385 -0.76 3.58 -13.82
N SER A 386 -1.93 2.99 -14.10
CA SER A 386 -2.27 1.67 -13.56
C SER A 386 -1.33 0.58 -14.07
N ILE A 387 -0.99 -0.36 -13.18
CA ILE A 387 -0.32 -1.61 -13.53
C ILE A 387 -1.32 -2.74 -13.33
N SER A 388 -1.74 -3.33 -14.44
CA SER A 388 -2.74 -4.39 -14.50
C SER A 388 -2.07 -5.69 -14.92
N GLY A 389 -2.04 -6.65 -13.99
CA GLY A 389 -1.57 -8.00 -14.23
C GLY A 389 -0.04 -8.19 -14.20
N GLN A 390 0.34 -9.46 -14.15
CA GLN A 390 1.71 -9.89 -13.94
C GLN A 390 2.71 -9.43 -15.03
N PRO A 391 2.39 -9.51 -16.35
CA PRO A 391 3.36 -9.13 -17.38
C PRO A 391 3.73 -7.65 -17.34
N GLN A 392 2.74 -6.76 -17.17
CA GLN A 392 2.97 -5.33 -17.07
C GLN A 392 3.78 -5.00 -15.81
N TRP A 393 3.48 -5.65 -14.68
CA TRP A 393 4.24 -5.50 -13.45
C TRP A 393 5.71 -5.92 -13.62
N CYS A 394 5.97 -7.08 -14.22
CA CYS A 394 7.33 -7.56 -14.49
C CYS A 394 8.12 -6.58 -15.36
N GLN A 395 7.49 -6.07 -16.42
CA GLN A 395 8.10 -5.07 -17.29
C GLN A 395 8.41 -3.78 -16.54
N ALA A 396 7.44 -3.22 -15.81
CA ALA A 396 7.61 -1.98 -15.07
C ALA A 396 8.70 -2.10 -13.99
N CYS A 397 8.73 -3.24 -13.30
CA CYS A 397 9.69 -3.50 -12.22
C CYS A 397 11.09 -3.90 -12.70
N GLY A 398 11.27 -4.21 -13.99
CA GLY A 398 12.55 -4.68 -14.52
C GLY A 398 12.93 -6.10 -14.07
N ASN A 399 11.96 -6.87 -13.58
CA ASN A 399 12.16 -8.23 -13.10
C ASN A 399 12.09 -9.22 -14.27
N SER A 400 12.98 -10.23 -14.29
CA SER A 400 13.09 -11.19 -15.41
C SER A 400 13.18 -12.66 -14.98
N THR A 401 13.13 -12.94 -13.67
CA THR A 401 13.26 -14.27 -13.08
C THR A 401 12.01 -14.65 -12.28
N GLY A 402 11.92 -15.92 -11.85
CA GLY A 402 10.77 -16.41 -11.07
C GLY A 402 9.44 -16.21 -11.82
N VAL A 403 8.50 -15.51 -11.17
CA VAL A 403 7.18 -15.14 -11.73
C VAL A 403 7.27 -14.21 -12.96
N CYS A 404 8.44 -13.63 -13.22
CA CYS A 404 8.72 -12.80 -14.39
C CYS A 404 9.58 -13.49 -15.45
N SER A 405 9.85 -14.78 -15.30
CA SER A 405 10.52 -15.55 -16.34
C SER A 405 9.64 -15.67 -17.60
N PRO A 406 10.22 -15.75 -18.81
CA PRO A 406 9.45 -15.94 -20.03
C PRO A 406 8.54 -17.18 -20.00
N SER A 407 8.95 -18.25 -19.32
CA SER A 407 8.13 -19.45 -19.11
C SER A 407 6.94 -19.19 -18.18
N ALA A 408 7.14 -18.50 -17.05
CA ALA A 408 6.05 -18.17 -16.12
C ALA A 408 5.02 -17.19 -16.73
N LEU A 409 5.46 -16.33 -17.64
CA LEU A 409 4.59 -15.39 -18.35
C LEU A 409 3.92 -15.98 -19.59
N GLY A 410 4.21 -17.24 -19.95
CA GLY A 410 3.68 -17.86 -21.17
C GLY A 410 4.23 -17.27 -22.48
N ILE A 411 5.38 -16.56 -22.41
CA ILE A 411 6.07 -15.92 -23.54
C ILE A 411 7.17 -16.84 -24.12
N ALA A 412 7.35 -18.04 -23.55
CA ALA A 412 8.23 -19.06 -24.13
C ALA A 412 7.68 -19.51 -25.48
N ASN A 413 8.19 -18.91 -26.57
CA ASN A 413 7.86 -19.34 -27.91
C ASN A 413 8.32 -20.79 -28.12
N SER A 414 7.35 -21.62 -28.52
CA SER A 414 7.58 -22.78 -29.35
C SER A 414 8.53 -22.43 -30.50
N THR A 415 9.45 -23.35 -30.79
CA THR A 415 10.29 -23.45 -31.99
C THR A 415 11.25 -22.28 -32.28
N ALA A 416 12.53 -22.58 -32.08
CA ALA A 416 13.60 -22.02 -32.87
C ALA A 416 13.38 -22.39 -34.34
N ASP A 417 12.82 -21.48 -35.12
CA ASP A 417 12.92 -21.52 -36.58
C ASP A 417 13.74 -20.32 -37.05
N THR A 418 14.96 -20.64 -37.47
CA THR A 418 15.84 -19.77 -38.24
C THR A 418 15.17 -19.42 -39.57
N SER A 419 14.75 -18.17 -39.73
CA SER A 419 14.63 -17.56 -41.06
C SER A 419 15.12 -16.11 -41.01
N GLU A 420 16.23 -15.89 -41.69
CA GLU A 420 16.80 -14.58 -41.97
C GLU A 420 15.88 -13.81 -42.91
N SER A 421 15.63 -12.53 -42.60
CA SER A 421 15.81 -11.39 -43.51
C SER A 421 15.15 -10.13 -42.95
N GLY A 422 15.82 -8.97 -43.10
CA GLY A 422 15.17 -7.65 -43.00
C GLY A 422 15.77 -6.69 -41.98
N ASN A 423 16.87 -6.06 -42.38
CA ASN A 423 17.56 -4.91 -41.78
C ASN A 423 16.65 -3.79 -41.23
N SER A 424 16.72 -3.52 -39.91
CA SER A 424 16.63 -2.15 -39.36
C SER A 424 17.29 -2.10 -37.97
N GLY A 425 18.13 -1.08 -37.76
CA GLY A 425 19.05 -0.98 -36.63
C GLY A 425 18.35 -0.81 -35.29
N GLY A 426 18.44 -1.84 -34.45
CA GLY A 426 18.17 -1.78 -33.02
C GLY A 426 19.19 -2.66 -32.30
N ILE A 427 19.94 -2.09 -31.36
CA ILE A 427 20.93 -2.83 -30.57
C ILE A 427 20.20 -3.95 -29.81
N SER A 428 20.52 -5.20 -30.13
CA SER A 428 19.95 -6.40 -29.50
C SER A 428 20.09 -6.35 -27.98
N LYS A 429 19.05 -6.79 -27.25
CA LYS A 429 19.02 -6.87 -25.77
C LYS A 429 20.15 -7.72 -25.18
N ALA A 430 20.82 -8.56 -25.98
CA ALA A 430 22.03 -9.26 -25.57
C ALA A 430 23.25 -8.32 -25.42
N VAL A 431 23.32 -7.24 -26.19
CA VAL A 431 24.43 -6.27 -26.16
C VAL A 431 24.31 -5.30 -24.98
N ALA A 432 23.09 -4.98 -24.53
CA ALA A 432 22.87 -4.17 -23.32
C ALA A 432 23.38 -4.86 -22.04
N GLY A 433 23.24 -6.19 -21.95
CA GLY A 433 23.81 -6.98 -20.84
C GLY A 433 25.35 -6.99 -20.85
N VAL A 434 25.97 -6.99 -22.04
CA VAL A 434 27.43 -6.93 -22.19
C VAL A 434 27.98 -5.55 -21.84
N ILE A 435 27.26 -4.47 -22.21
CA ILE A 435 27.66 -3.09 -21.84
C ILE A 435 27.56 -2.89 -20.32
N GLY A 436 26.51 -3.39 -19.67
CA GLY A 436 26.38 -3.35 -18.20
C GLY A 436 27.49 -4.11 -17.48
N ALA A 437 27.87 -5.29 -17.99
CA ALA A 437 28.99 -6.09 -17.46
C ALA A 437 30.36 -5.42 -17.66
N MET A 438 30.59 -4.77 -18.81
CA MET A 438 31.85 -4.06 -19.09
C MET A 438 32.01 -2.80 -18.24
N VAL A 439 30.92 -2.06 -17.99
CA VAL A 439 30.93 -0.85 -17.14
C VAL A 439 31.17 -1.22 -15.68
N THR A 440 30.51 -2.26 -15.16
CA THR A 440 30.76 -2.73 -13.79
C THR A 440 32.18 -3.27 -13.62
N LEU A 441 32.71 -4.00 -14.60
CA LEU A 441 34.11 -4.44 -14.59
C LEU A 441 35.07 -3.24 -14.59
N GLY A 442 34.78 -2.20 -15.39
CA GLY A 442 35.57 -0.97 -15.44
C GLY A 442 35.56 -0.20 -14.12
N VAL A 443 34.42 -0.12 -13.43
CA VAL A 443 34.31 0.54 -12.12
C VAL A 443 35.07 -0.24 -11.04
N ILE A 444 34.95 -1.57 -11.02
CA ILE A 444 35.66 -2.42 -10.06
C ILE A 444 37.17 -2.31 -10.26
N LEU A 445 37.65 -2.44 -11.51
CA LEU A 445 39.08 -2.28 -11.82
C LEU A 445 39.57 -0.86 -11.53
N GLY A 446 38.73 0.16 -11.73
CA GLY A 446 39.03 1.54 -11.36
C GLY A 446 39.20 1.73 -9.84
N ILE A 447 38.31 1.15 -9.04
CA ILE A 447 38.38 1.19 -7.57
C ILE A 447 39.62 0.43 -7.06
N GLU A 448 39.89 -0.77 -7.59
CA GLU A 448 41.08 -1.56 -7.25
C GLU A 448 42.37 -0.79 -7.55
N LEU A 449 42.43 -0.09 -8.68
CA LEU A 449 43.60 0.70 -9.09
C LEU A 449 43.81 1.93 -8.17
N VAL A 450 42.74 2.57 -7.72
CA VAL A 450 42.80 3.66 -6.73
C VAL A 450 43.30 3.14 -5.37
N ILE A 451 42.83 1.98 -4.92
CA ILE A 451 43.28 1.36 -3.66
C ILE A 451 44.78 1.00 -3.72
N ILE A 452 45.26 0.49 -4.85
CA ILE A 452 46.68 0.16 -5.04
C ILE A 452 47.55 1.42 -5.02
N LEU A 453 47.11 2.50 -5.68
CA LEU A 453 47.87 3.76 -5.76
C LEU A 453 47.90 4.53 -4.45
N VAL A 454 46.78 4.61 -3.73
CA VAL A 454 46.66 5.37 -2.47
C VAL A 454 47.19 4.55 -1.28
N GLY A 455 47.02 3.22 -1.29
CA GLY A 455 47.48 2.33 -0.24
C GLY A 455 48.96 1.93 -0.30
N GLY A 456 49.71 2.36 -1.32
CA GLY A 456 51.14 2.07 -1.48
C GLY A 456 51.46 0.59 -1.79
N TYR A 457 50.47 -0.19 -2.22
CA TYR A 457 50.64 -1.61 -2.53
C TYR A 457 51.28 -1.80 -3.90
N ARG A 458 52.14 -2.82 -4.05
CA ARG A 458 52.73 -3.20 -5.35
C ARG A 458 52.23 -4.57 -5.77
N LEU A 459 51.77 -4.69 -7.01
CA LEU A 459 51.40 -5.98 -7.59
C LEU A 459 52.69 -6.79 -7.86
N VAL A 460 52.82 -7.93 -7.16
CA VAL A 460 53.97 -8.84 -7.34
C VAL A 460 53.50 -10.14 -7.97
N SER A 461 54.19 -10.56 -9.03
CA SER A 461 53.96 -11.84 -9.68
C SER A 461 54.22 -13.00 -8.70
N LYS A 462 53.25 -13.92 -8.54
CA LYS A 462 53.40 -15.16 -7.77
C LYS A 462 54.64 -15.99 -8.19
N LYS A 463 55.05 -15.91 -9.46
CA LYS A 463 56.25 -16.59 -9.97
C LYS A 463 57.56 -15.99 -9.45
N ARG A 464 57.59 -14.70 -9.07
CA ARG A 464 58.75 -14.03 -8.45
C ARG A 464 58.85 -14.30 -6.95
N LEU A 465 57.72 -14.44 -6.26
CA LEU A 465 57.66 -14.80 -4.83
C LEU A 465 58.13 -16.25 -4.60
N ALA A 466 57.74 -17.19 -5.45
CA ALA A 466 58.18 -18.59 -5.35
C ALA A 466 59.69 -18.80 -5.62
N ARG A 467 60.31 -17.91 -6.41
CA ARG A 467 61.76 -17.96 -6.71
C ARG A 467 62.65 -17.41 -5.58
N SER A 468 62.09 -16.58 -4.70
CA SER A 468 62.84 -16.03 -3.55
C SER A 468 62.79 -16.97 -2.34
N ALA A 469 61.75 -17.80 -2.22
CA ALA A 469 61.61 -18.79 -1.14
C ALA A 469 62.45 -20.06 -1.32
N SER A 470 63.08 -20.26 -2.49
CA SER A 470 63.86 -21.47 -2.81
C SER A 470 65.37 -21.33 -2.60
N TYR A 471 65.85 -20.17 -2.11
CA TYR A 471 67.28 -19.92 -1.87
C TYR A 471 67.70 -20.04 -0.39
N ASP A 472 66.75 -20.27 0.53
CA ASP A 472 67.05 -20.25 1.97
C ASP A 472 66.53 -21.52 2.66
N SER A 473 67.21 -22.64 2.44
CA SER A 473 67.08 -23.81 3.32
C SER A 473 68.25 -24.80 3.15
N SER A 474 69.18 -24.78 4.10
CA SER A 474 70.03 -25.91 4.54
C SER A 474 70.40 -25.67 6.03
N PRO A 475 70.71 -26.70 6.85
CA PRO A 475 69.75 -27.26 7.80
C PRO A 475 70.20 -27.12 9.27
N GLY A 476 69.25 -27.05 10.20
CA GLY A 476 69.50 -27.00 11.65
C GLY A 476 68.61 -27.95 12.44
N GLU A 477 69.23 -29.02 12.94
CA GLU A 477 68.97 -29.80 14.16
C GLU A 477 67.54 -30.14 14.65
N LEU A 478 67.29 -31.46 14.75
CA LEU A 478 66.18 -32.12 15.41
C LEU A 478 66.41 -32.24 16.93
N GLY A 479 65.61 -31.52 17.73
CA GLY A 479 65.45 -31.76 19.16
C GLY A 479 64.20 -32.62 19.45
N ARG A 480 64.42 -33.80 20.03
CA ARG A 480 63.40 -34.73 20.56
C ARG A 480 62.71 -34.16 21.80
N GLY A 481 61.39 -34.38 21.90
CA GLY A 481 60.62 -34.25 23.16
C GLY A 481 59.25 -34.91 23.03
N ASN A 482 59.13 -36.13 23.54
CA ASN A 482 57.93 -36.97 23.60
C ASN A 482 57.15 -36.69 24.91
N VAL A 483 55.97 -37.34 25.04
CA VAL A 483 55.18 -37.65 26.27
C VAL A 483 54.11 -36.59 26.62
N GLU A 484 52.82 -36.86 26.81
CA GLU A 484 51.91 -38.03 26.79
C GLU A 484 50.44 -37.51 26.66
N PRO A 485 49.43 -38.38 26.47
CA PRO A 485 48.06 -37.99 26.17
C PRO A 485 47.07 -38.08 27.34
N LYS A 486 45.85 -37.55 27.06
CA LYS A 486 44.53 -37.73 27.71
C LYS A 486 44.15 -36.70 28.79
N ALA A 487 43.10 -35.92 28.53
CA ALA A 487 41.70 -36.34 28.61
C ALA A 487 40.85 -35.53 27.62
#